data_AF-A0A4R1WHU6-F1
#
_entry.id   AF-A0A4R1WHU6-F1
#
_cell.length_a   1.000
_cell.length_b   1.000
_cell.length_c   1.000
_cell.angle_alpha   90.00
_cell.angle_beta   90.00
_cell.angle_gamma   90.00
#
_symmetry.space_group_name_H-M   'P 1'
#
loop_
_entity.id
_entity.type
_entity.pdbx_description
1 polymer ?
#
loop_
_entity_poly.entity_id
_entity_poly.type
_entity_poly.pdbx_seq_one_letter_code
_entity_poly.pdbx_strand_id
1 'polypeptide(L)'
;MRDDPAVIRLVTGARDGDKSAWDELVERYAPLVWAVSRRYRLSAEDIDDVGQSVWLLLIEHLPGLREPAALPGWIATTTQRECLRVLRVGRRVEPIDPADADPDVPDAAVAVDEELLLHERRDALRDAFGQLAPRCQLLLSMLTQDPPVPYSEISRKLHMPVGSIGPNRARCLDRLRQAPALVALIDTGNETAHRTGGGEQHGRPVVDR
;
A
#
# COMPACT_ATOMS: atom_id res chain seq x y z
N MET A 1 1.30 -2.08 -15.61
CA MET A 1 -0.01 -2.35 -16.22
C MET A 1 -0.78 -3.15 -15.18
N ARG A 2 -1.45 -2.53 -14.20
CA ARG A 2 -2.57 -1.55 -14.19
C ARG A 2 -3.94 -2.19 -13.90
N ASP A 3 -4.06 -3.50 -13.67
CA ASP A 3 -5.37 -4.10 -13.42
C ASP A 3 -5.29 -5.19 -12.35
N ASP A 4 -5.67 -4.88 -11.10
CA ASP A 4 -6.05 -5.91 -10.13
C ASP A 4 -7.51 -6.30 -10.41
N PRO A 5 -7.78 -7.55 -10.88
CA PRO A 5 -9.13 -8.00 -11.22
C PRO A 5 -10.11 -7.94 -10.03
N ALA A 6 -9.60 -8.04 -8.80
CA ALA A 6 -10.43 -7.91 -7.60
C ALA A 6 -10.86 -6.46 -7.41
N VAL A 7 -9.93 -5.50 -7.48
CA VAL A 7 -10.25 -4.07 -7.34
C VAL A 7 -11.19 -3.61 -8.45
N ILE A 8 -10.96 -4.03 -9.69
CA ILE A 8 -11.85 -3.70 -10.82
C ILE A 8 -13.27 -4.19 -10.54
N ARG A 9 -13.43 -5.46 -10.14
CA ARG A 9 -14.74 -6.03 -9.82
C ARG A 9 -15.46 -5.26 -8.71
N LEU A 10 -14.74 -4.91 -7.65
CA LEU A 10 -15.31 -4.20 -6.51
C LEU A 10 -15.73 -2.77 -6.89
N VAL A 11 -14.89 -2.07 -7.63
CA VAL A 11 -15.19 -0.73 -8.15
C VAL A 11 -16.40 -0.76 -9.07
N THR A 12 -16.49 -1.74 -9.98
CA THR A 12 -17.66 -1.89 -10.86
C THR A 12 -18.93 -2.18 -10.06
N GLY A 13 -18.89 -3.14 -9.14
CA GLY A 13 -20.06 -3.46 -8.31
C GLY A 13 -20.53 -2.27 -7.47
N ALA A 14 -19.60 -1.57 -6.81
CA ALA A 14 -19.94 -0.41 -5.99
C ALA A 14 -20.55 0.75 -6.81
N ARG A 15 -20.11 0.95 -8.06
CA ARG A 15 -20.73 1.93 -8.99
C ARG A 15 -22.18 1.58 -9.31
N ASP A 16 -22.47 0.30 -9.45
CA ASP A 16 -23.80 -0.20 -9.78
C ASP A 16 -24.71 -0.27 -8.53
N GLY A 17 -24.24 0.20 -7.38
CA GLY A 17 -24.97 0.22 -6.11
C GLY A 17 -24.92 -1.10 -5.33
N ASP A 18 -24.00 -2.01 -5.68
CA ASP A 18 -23.78 -3.23 -4.90
C ASP A 18 -23.14 -2.89 -3.55
N LYS A 19 -23.97 -2.96 -2.51
CA LYS A 19 -23.55 -2.72 -1.13
C LYS A 19 -22.45 -3.68 -0.67
N SER A 20 -22.45 -4.94 -1.13
CA SER A 20 -21.42 -5.91 -0.71
C SER A 20 -20.05 -5.55 -1.30
N ALA A 21 -20.03 -5.08 -2.55
CA ALA A 21 -18.81 -4.58 -3.17
C ALA A 21 -18.30 -3.30 -2.48
N TRP A 22 -19.20 -2.42 -2.06
CA TRP A 22 -18.86 -1.25 -1.26
C TRP A 22 -18.27 -1.62 0.11
N ASP A 23 -18.92 -2.52 0.84
CA ASP A 23 -18.46 -2.96 2.15
C ASP A 23 -17.06 -3.61 2.05
N GLU A 24 -16.80 -4.40 1.00
CA GLU A 24 -15.48 -5.00 0.76
C GLU A 24 -14.42 -3.96 0.37
N LEU A 25 -14.76 -2.89 -0.38
CA LEU A 25 -13.84 -1.78 -0.62
C LEU A 25 -13.43 -1.08 0.68
N VAL A 26 -14.42 -0.76 1.52
CA VAL A 26 -14.16 -0.09 2.80
C VAL A 26 -13.30 -0.98 3.70
N GLU A 27 -13.65 -2.27 3.84
CA GLU A 27 -12.87 -3.21 4.65
C GLU A 27 -11.43 -3.34 4.15
N ARG A 28 -11.24 -3.41 2.83
CA ARG A 28 -9.92 -3.56 2.20
C ARG A 28 -9.04 -2.33 2.40
N TYR A 29 -9.60 -1.12 2.28
CA TYR A 29 -8.80 0.10 2.28
C TYR A 29 -8.82 0.88 3.59
N ALA A 30 -9.68 0.56 4.55
CA ALA A 30 -9.65 1.18 5.88
C ALA A 30 -8.28 1.11 6.59
N PRO A 31 -7.51 -0.01 6.51
CA PRO A 31 -6.16 -0.04 7.04
C PRO A 31 -5.21 0.97 6.41
N LEU A 32 -5.35 1.27 5.11
CA LEU A 32 -4.56 2.27 4.41
C LEU A 32 -4.90 3.68 4.88
N VAL A 33 -6.19 4.01 4.95
CA VAL A 33 -6.67 5.30 5.47
C VAL A 33 -6.12 5.53 6.88
N TRP A 34 -6.23 4.53 7.75
CA TRP A 34 -5.71 4.60 9.11
C TRP A 34 -4.18 4.78 9.17
N ALA A 35 -3.43 4.06 8.32
CA ALA A 35 -1.97 4.14 8.27
C ALA A 35 -1.50 5.55 7.86
N VAL A 36 -2.10 6.11 6.80
CA VAL A 36 -1.82 7.47 6.36
C VAL A 36 -2.16 8.47 7.46
N SER A 37 -3.36 8.38 8.05
CA SER A 37 -3.84 9.34 9.05
C SER A 37 -2.98 9.39 10.32
N ARG A 38 -2.44 8.25 10.77
CA ARG A 38 -1.60 8.20 11.98
C ARG A 38 -0.30 9.01 11.87
N ARG A 39 0.19 9.24 10.65
CA ARG A 39 1.41 10.04 10.42
C ARG A 39 1.21 11.52 10.80
N TYR A 40 -0.03 11.99 10.81
CA TYR A 40 -0.40 13.39 11.06
C TYR A 40 -0.63 13.72 12.53
N ARG A 41 -0.46 12.75 13.46
CA ARG A 41 -0.64 12.92 14.91
C ARG A 41 -2.00 13.52 15.30
N LEU A 42 -3.02 13.20 14.50
CA LEU A 42 -4.41 13.55 14.76
C LEU A 42 -4.93 12.84 16.02
N SER A 43 -5.97 13.41 16.64
CA SER A 43 -6.71 12.70 17.68
C SER A 43 -7.44 11.48 17.09
N ALA A 44 -7.91 10.56 17.94
CA ALA A 44 -8.67 9.42 17.44
C ALA A 44 -9.98 9.86 16.75
N GLU A 45 -10.66 10.85 17.30
CA GLU A 45 -11.89 11.43 16.74
C GLU A 45 -11.63 12.07 15.36
N ASP A 46 -10.54 12.86 15.25
CA ASP A 46 -10.13 13.44 13.98
C ASP A 46 -9.82 12.39 12.90
N ILE A 47 -9.24 11.25 13.29
CA ILE A 47 -8.93 10.15 12.36
C ILE A 47 -10.23 9.51 11.85
N ASP A 48 -11.21 9.33 12.72
CA ASP A 48 -12.52 8.79 12.34
C ASP A 48 -13.25 9.75 11.37
N ASP A 49 -13.20 11.07 11.62
CA ASP A 49 -13.76 12.12 10.76
C ASP A 49 -13.08 12.19 9.39
N VAL A 50 -11.74 12.03 9.35
CA VAL A 50 -10.99 11.89 8.09
C VAL A 50 -11.48 10.67 7.32
N GLY A 51 -11.62 9.53 8.00
CA GLY A 51 -12.12 8.30 7.38
C GLY A 51 -13.51 8.48 6.78
N GLN A 52 -14.45 9.07 7.52
CA GLN A 52 -15.79 9.37 7.04
C GLN A 52 -15.75 10.27 5.80
N SER A 53 -14.93 11.32 5.82
CA SER A 53 -14.79 12.25 4.71
C SER A 53 -14.23 11.54 3.45
N VAL A 54 -13.22 10.70 3.61
CA VAL A 54 -12.63 9.90 2.50
C VAL A 54 -13.67 8.97 1.88
N TRP A 55 -14.48 8.28 2.69
CA TRP A 55 -15.52 7.38 2.17
C TRP A 55 -16.65 8.13 1.45
N LEU A 56 -17.05 9.30 1.95
CA LEU A 56 -18.02 10.16 1.27
C LEU A 56 -17.48 10.68 -0.07
N LEU A 57 -16.23 11.14 -0.10
CA LEU A 57 -15.59 11.55 -1.35
C LEU A 57 -15.45 10.37 -2.33
N LEU A 58 -15.22 9.15 -1.82
CA LEU A 58 -15.07 7.97 -2.66
C LEU A 58 -16.40 7.62 -3.35
N ILE A 59 -17.53 7.65 -2.63
CA ILE A 59 -18.82 7.32 -3.25
C ILE A 59 -19.19 8.34 -4.34
N GLU A 60 -18.82 9.61 -4.16
CA GLU A 60 -19.00 10.67 -5.16
C GLU A 60 -18.05 10.52 -6.36
N HIS A 61 -16.82 10.04 -6.12
CA HIS A 61 -15.80 9.87 -7.15
C HIS A 61 -15.96 8.58 -7.98
N LEU A 62 -16.56 7.53 -7.40
CA LEU A 62 -16.69 6.21 -8.02
C LEU A 62 -17.25 6.26 -9.45
N PRO A 63 -18.33 7.01 -9.78
CA PRO A 63 -18.86 7.09 -11.14
C PRO A 63 -17.87 7.68 -12.17
N GLY A 64 -16.96 8.55 -11.73
CA GLY A 64 -15.99 9.24 -12.60
C GLY A 64 -14.65 8.53 -12.76
N LEU A 65 -14.35 7.54 -11.92
CA LEU A 65 -13.06 6.86 -11.90
C LEU A 65 -12.85 6.04 -13.20
N ARG A 66 -11.91 6.43 -14.07
CA ARG A 66 -11.70 5.71 -15.35
C ARG A 66 -10.84 4.46 -15.21
N GLU A 67 -9.91 4.49 -14.25
CA GLU A 67 -8.93 3.44 -14.02
C GLU A 67 -9.07 2.91 -12.58
N PRO A 68 -9.76 1.76 -12.37
CA PRO A 68 -9.96 1.21 -11.03
C PRO A 68 -8.67 0.96 -10.25
N ALA A 69 -7.57 0.63 -10.93
CA ALA A 69 -6.28 0.42 -10.27
C ALA A 69 -5.62 1.70 -9.74
N ALA A 70 -6.12 2.88 -10.08
CA ALA A 70 -5.69 4.14 -9.47
C ALA A 70 -6.30 4.34 -8.07
N LEU A 71 -7.29 3.52 -7.67
CA LEU A 71 -8.02 3.68 -6.41
C LEU A 71 -7.11 3.72 -5.17
N PRO A 72 -6.11 2.84 -4.97
CA PRO A 72 -5.25 2.91 -3.79
C PRO A 72 -4.49 4.24 -3.69
N GLY A 73 -3.99 4.75 -4.82
CA GLY A 73 -3.28 6.03 -4.88
C GLY A 73 -4.20 7.20 -4.57
N TRP A 74 -5.40 7.20 -5.18
CA TRP A 74 -6.42 8.18 -4.89
C TRP A 74 -6.81 8.18 -3.40
N ILE A 75 -7.02 7.01 -2.78
CA ILE A 75 -7.34 6.89 -1.34
C ILE A 75 -6.22 7.48 -0.48
N ALA A 76 -4.96 7.13 -0.75
CA ALA A 76 -3.82 7.63 0.01
C ALA A 76 -3.71 9.17 -0.10
N THR A 77 -3.80 9.70 -1.31
CA THR A 77 -3.71 11.15 -1.58
C THR A 77 -4.88 11.91 -0.97
N THR A 78 -6.11 11.42 -1.11
CA THR A 78 -7.30 12.04 -0.50
C THR A 78 -7.20 11.99 1.03
N THR A 79 -6.77 10.88 1.62
CA THR A 79 -6.58 10.78 3.08
C THR A 79 -5.56 11.80 3.59
N GLN A 80 -4.42 11.94 2.89
CA GLN A 80 -3.42 12.96 3.23
C GLN A 80 -4.00 14.38 3.16
N ARG A 81 -4.79 14.70 2.13
CA ARG A 81 -5.43 16.01 1.97
C ARG A 81 -6.40 16.29 3.11
N GLU A 82 -7.22 15.32 3.47
CA GLU A 82 -8.17 15.42 4.58
C GLU A 82 -7.47 15.59 5.93
N CYS A 83 -6.37 14.86 6.18
CA CYS A 83 -5.56 15.07 7.38
C CYS A 83 -5.00 16.49 7.47
N LEU A 84 -4.48 17.01 6.35
CA LEU A 84 -3.96 18.38 6.28
C LEU A 84 -5.08 19.41 6.46
N ARG A 85 -6.29 19.13 5.94
CA ARG A 85 -7.48 19.98 6.13
C ARG A 85 -7.84 20.07 7.61
N VAL A 86 -7.99 18.94 8.29
CA VAL A 86 -8.30 18.88 9.74
C VAL A 86 -7.24 19.60 10.56
N LEU A 87 -5.95 19.39 10.29
CA LEU A 87 -4.86 20.11 10.98
C LEU A 87 -4.90 21.63 10.76
N ARG A 88 -5.31 22.09 9.57
CA ARG A 88 -5.47 23.51 9.27
C ARG A 88 -6.66 24.11 10.01
N VAL A 89 -7.79 23.42 10.05
CA VAL A 89 -9.01 23.84 10.78
C VAL A 89 -8.77 23.85 12.29
N GLY A 90 -8.08 22.84 12.84
CA GLY A 90 -7.67 22.83 14.25
C GLY A 90 -6.71 23.96 14.63
N ARG A 91 -5.97 24.52 13.66
CA ARG A 91 -5.10 25.71 13.85
C ARG A 91 -5.77 27.03 13.51
N ARG A 92 -6.81 27.03 12.68
CA ARG A 92 -7.62 28.19 12.31
C ARG A 92 -9.07 27.90 12.66
N VAL A 93 -9.49 28.43 13.81
CA VAL A 93 -10.88 28.82 13.98
C VAL A 93 -11.16 29.97 13.00
N GLU A 94 -11.32 29.67 11.71
CA GLU A 94 -12.05 30.46 10.73
C GLU A 94 -12.58 29.54 9.61
N PRO A 95 -13.80 29.79 9.10
CA PRO A 95 -14.56 28.83 8.29
C PRO A 95 -13.99 28.73 6.87
N ILE A 96 -13.81 27.51 6.37
CA ILE A 96 -13.61 27.24 4.94
C ILE A 96 -14.80 26.39 4.48
N ASP A 97 -15.42 26.85 3.40
CA ASP A 97 -16.56 26.23 2.72
C ASP A 97 -16.14 24.86 2.13
N PRO A 98 -16.93 23.77 2.25
CA PRO A 98 -16.56 22.43 1.77
C PRO A 98 -16.42 22.29 0.24
N ALA A 99 -16.62 23.37 -0.52
CA ALA A 99 -16.72 23.36 -1.98
C ALA A 99 -15.37 23.47 -2.73
N ASP A 100 -14.24 23.66 -2.04
CA ASP A 100 -12.91 23.81 -2.66
C ASP A 100 -12.12 22.48 -2.81
N ALA A 101 -12.74 21.33 -2.50
CA ALA A 101 -12.22 20.02 -2.88
C ALA A 101 -12.52 19.76 -4.36
N ASP A 102 -11.76 20.42 -5.25
CA ASP A 102 -11.89 20.21 -6.70
C ASP A 102 -11.72 18.71 -7.05
N PRO A 103 -12.74 18.03 -7.60
CA PRO A 103 -12.67 16.60 -7.91
C PRO A 103 -11.85 16.30 -9.17
N ASP A 104 -11.40 17.31 -9.91
CA ASP A 104 -10.71 17.13 -11.19
C ASP A 104 -9.19 17.17 -10.98
N VAL A 105 -8.59 15.99 -10.82
CA VAL A 105 -7.13 15.86 -10.71
C VAL A 105 -6.56 15.41 -12.07
N PRO A 106 -5.82 16.27 -12.79
CA PRO A 106 -5.15 15.89 -14.03
C PRO A 106 -3.93 14.99 -13.76
N ASP A 107 -3.52 14.25 -14.80
CA ASP A 107 -2.39 13.29 -14.95
C ASP A 107 -1.07 13.58 -14.18
N ALA A 108 -0.85 14.79 -13.67
CA ALA A 108 0.30 15.15 -12.83
C ALA A 108 0.25 14.56 -11.40
N ALA A 109 -0.92 14.13 -10.91
CA ALA A 109 -1.03 13.49 -9.59
C ALA A 109 -0.52 12.04 -9.56
N VAL A 110 -0.51 11.35 -10.69
CA VAL A 110 -0.12 9.92 -10.77
C VAL A 110 1.31 9.68 -10.26
N ALA A 111 2.23 10.63 -10.47
CA ALA A 111 3.61 10.54 -9.97
C ALA A 111 3.73 10.83 -8.46
N VAL A 112 2.89 11.72 -7.92
CA VAL A 112 2.83 12.01 -6.47
C VAL A 112 2.19 10.84 -5.72
N ASP A 113 1.22 10.19 -6.36
CA ASP A 113 0.54 9.00 -5.84
C ASP A 113 1.51 7.81 -5.68
N GLU A 114 2.44 7.60 -6.60
CA GLU A 114 3.39 6.47 -6.54
C GLU A 114 4.44 6.63 -5.43
N GLU A 115 5.00 7.83 -5.24
CA GLU A 115 5.96 8.08 -4.15
C GLU A 115 5.29 7.95 -2.78
N LEU A 116 4.07 8.48 -2.64
CA LEU A 116 3.27 8.34 -1.42
C LEU A 116 2.96 6.87 -1.14
N LEU A 117 2.46 6.12 -2.12
CA LEU A 117 2.18 4.68 -1.96
C LEU A 117 3.43 3.88 -1.59
N LEU A 118 4.58 4.20 -2.19
CA LEU A 118 5.84 3.54 -1.85
C LEU A 118 6.27 3.85 -0.42
N HIS A 119 6.09 5.09 0.03
CA HIS A 119 6.31 5.49 1.41
C HIS A 119 5.38 4.72 2.37
N GLU A 120 4.08 4.70 2.09
CA GLU A 120 3.09 3.97 2.91
C GLU A 120 3.38 2.47 2.95
N ARG A 121 3.81 1.87 1.83
CA ARG A 121 4.18 0.45 1.78
C ARG A 121 5.38 0.14 2.66
N ARG A 122 6.38 1.04 2.71
CA ARG A 122 7.55 0.88 3.58
C ARG A 122 7.18 0.99 5.06
N ASP A 123 6.32 1.94 5.40
CA ASP A 123 5.88 2.14 6.78
C ASP A 123 4.99 0.97 7.24
N ALA A 124 4.03 0.55 6.42
CA ALA A 124 3.22 -0.64 6.67
C ALA A 124 4.09 -1.91 6.84
N LEU A 125 5.16 -2.06 6.05
CA LEU A 125 6.11 -3.17 6.22
C LEU A 125 6.87 -3.08 7.53
N ARG A 126 7.34 -1.90 7.92
CA ARG A 126 8.07 -1.68 9.18
C ARG A 126 7.17 -2.00 10.38
N ASP A 127 5.93 -1.55 10.36
CA ASP A 127 4.96 -1.79 11.41
C ASP A 127 4.60 -3.28 11.50
N ALA A 128 4.27 -3.91 10.38
CA ALA A 128 4.00 -5.35 10.32
C ALA A 128 5.18 -6.18 10.81
N PHE A 129 6.42 -5.78 10.45
CA PHE A 129 7.63 -6.43 10.94
C PHE A 129 7.79 -6.28 12.45
N GLY A 130 7.52 -5.09 13.00
CA GLY A 130 7.54 -4.84 14.44
C GLY A 130 6.55 -5.68 15.24
N GLN A 131 5.43 -6.09 14.63
CA GLN A 131 4.41 -6.95 15.25
C GLN A 131 4.74 -8.46 15.16
N LEU A 132 5.75 -8.86 14.40
CA LEU A 132 6.16 -10.27 14.36
C LEU A 132 6.74 -10.72 15.71
N ALA A 133 6.62 -12.01 16.01
CA ALA A 133 7.33 -12.60 17.15
C ALA A 133 8.85 -12.31 17.03
N PRO A 134 9.58 -12.01 18.14
CA PRO A 134 11.00 -11.65 18.08
C PRO A 134 11.86 -12.67 17.32
N ARG A 135 11.52 -13.96 17.43
CA ARG A 135 12.21 -15.03 16.69
C ARG A 135 12.03 -14.93 15.17
N CYS A 136 10.86 -14.54 14.69
CA CYS A 136 10.62 -14.27 13.27
C CYS A 136 11.39 -13.03 12.80
N GLN A 137 11.41 -11.97 13.61
CA GLN A 137 12.18 -10.76 13.30
C GLN A 137 13.67 -11.10 13.13
N LEU A 138 14.29 -11.76 14.11
CA LEU A 138 15.69 -12.17 14.01
C LEU A 138 15.96 -13.06 12.79
N LEU A 139 15.12 -14.06 12.54
CA LEU A 139 15.27 -14.96 11.40
C LEU A 139 15.25 -14.20 10.07
N LEU A 140 14.25 -13.34 9.87
CA LEU A 140 14.12 -12.57 8.64
C LEU A 140 15.27 -11.56 8.50
N SER A 141 15.64 -10.84 9.57
CA SER A 141 16.77 -9.91 9.55
C SER A 141 18.11 -10.59 9.21
N MET A 142 18.34 -11.83 9.66
CA MET A 142 19.54 -12.58 9.28
C MET A 142 19.51 -13.04 7.82
N LEU A 143 18.33 -13.41 7.32
CA LEU A 143 18.16 -13.86 5.93
C LEU A 143 18.25 -12.74 4.90
N THR A 144 17.95 -11.50 5.29
CA THR A 144 17.96 -10.32 4.41
C THR A 144 19.20 -9.43 4.57
N GLN A 145 20.19 -9.87 5.36
CA GLN A 145 21.48 -9.18 5.44
C GLN A 145 22.23 -9.26 4.12
N ASP A 146 23.06 -8.24 3.86
CA ASP A 146 23.98 -8.20 2.74
C ASP A 146 25.41 -8.05 3.27
N PRO A 147 26.27 -9.09 3.18
CA PRO A 147 26.00 -10.40 2.57
C PRO A 147 25.07 -11.29 3.43
N PRO A 148 24.36 -12.26 2.84
CA PRO A 148 23.44 -13.13 3.56
C PRO A 148 24.13 -13.98 4.63
N VAL A 149 23.52 -14.08 5.82
CA VAL A 149 24.05 -14.92 6.90
C VAL A 149 23.94 -16.41 6.50
N PRO A 150 25.02 -17.21 6.61
CA PRO A 150 24.97 -18.63 6.27
C PRO A 150 23.94 -19.39 7.12
N TYR A 151 23.24 -20.35 6.52
CA TYR A 151 22.19 -21.13 7.21
C TYR A 151 22.73 -21.89 8.44
N SER A 152 23.99 -22.32 8.42
CA SER A 152 24.65 -22.94 9.57
C SER A 152 24.83 -21.96 10.74
N GLU A 153 25.08 -20.68 10.47
CA GLU A 153 25.16 -19.64 11.48
C GLU A 153 23.78 -19.25 12.01
N ILE A 154 22.78 -19.14 11.12
CA ILE A 154 21.38 -18.92 11.52
C ILE A 154 20.89 -20.05 12.45
N SER A 155 21.15 -21.30 12.05
CA SER A 155 20.82 -22.50 12.83
C SER A 155 21.43 -22.44 14.24
N ARG A 156 22.70 -22.05 14.34
CA ARG A 156 23.41 -21.90 15.62
C ARG A 156 22.82 -20.78 16.46
N LYS A 157 22.64 -19.58 15.90
CA LYS A 157 22.16 -18.40 16.65
C LYS A 157 20.71 -18.57 17.13
N LEU A 158 19.86 -19.17 16.30
CA LEU A 158 18.44 -19.36 16.59
C LEU A 158 18.11 -20.71 17.22
N HIS A 159 19.12 -21.53 17.50
CA HIS A 159 18.99 -22.85 18.13
C HIS A 159 17.89 -23.68 17.44
N MET A 160 18.00 -23.84 16.12
CA MET A 160 17.05 -24.59 15.29
C MET A 160 17.75 -25.43 14.22
N PRO A 161 17.20 -26.57 13.79
CA PRO A 161 17.76 -27.34 12.69
C PRO A 161 17.80 -26.54 11.39
N VAL A 162 18.84 -26.72 10.57
CA VAL A 162 18.94 -26.10 9.24
C VAL A 162 17.71 -26.38 8.38
N GLY A 163 17.22 -27.63 8.39
CA GLY A 163 16.01 -28.03 7.65
C GLY A 163 14.73 -27.32 8.12
N SER A 164 14.73 -26.72 9.31
CA SER A 164 13.59 -25.96 9.82
C SER A 164 13.60 -24.49 9.36
N ILE A 165 14.70 -23.98 8.79
CA ILE A 165 14.83 -22.56 8.40
C ILE A 165 13.80 -22.20 7.32
N GLY A 166 13.69 -23.01 6.25
CA GLY A 166 12.74 -22.80 5.16
C GLY A 166 11.28 -22.72 5.64
N PRO A 167 10.76 -23.73 6.35
CA PRO A 167 9.40 -23.71 6.88
C PRO A 167 9.13 -22.55 7.86
N ASN A 168 10.10 -22.18 8.70
CA ASN A 168 9.94 -21.03 9.59
C ASN A 168 9.93 -19.70 8.81
N ARG A 169 10.81 -19.55 7.81
CA ARG A 169 10.82 -18.39 6.90
C ARG A 169 9.46 -18.23 6.22
N ALA A 170 8.90 -19.30 5.66
CA ALA A 170 7.59 -19.28 5.02
C ALA A 170 6.50 -18.75 5.96
N ARG A 171 6.37 -19.37 7.16
CA ARG A 171 5.39 -18.93 8.17
C ARG A 171 5.57 -17.47 8.60
N CYS A 172 6.81 -17.01 8.77
CA CYS A 172 7.06 -15.61 9.14
C CYS A 172 6.69 -14.65 8.00
N LEU A 173 6.97 -15.00 6.74
CA LEU A 173 6.58 -14.20 5.57
C LEU A 173 5.05 -14.22 5.36
N ASP A 174 4.38 -15.34 5.61
CA ASP A 174 2.91 -15.43 5.50
C ASP A 174 2.23 -14.48 6.47
N ARG A 175 2.76 -14.34 7.70
CA ARG A 175 2.27 -13.34 8.66
C ARG A 175 2.43 -11.91 8.16
N LEU A 176 3.54 -11.58 7.50
CA LEU A 176 3.72 -10.25 6.89
C LEU A 176 2.74 -10.02 5.74
N ARG A 177 2.54 -11.03 4.88
CA ARG A 177 1.59 -10.93 3.75
C ARG A 177 0.15 -10.74 4.20
N GLN A 178 -0.21 -11.23 5.39
CA GLN A 178 -1.55 -11.09 5.96
C GLN A 178 -1.76 -9.78 6.73
N ALA A 179 -0.75 -8.92 6.86
CA ALA A 179 -0.91 -7.65 7.56
C ALA A 179 -1.87 -6.74 6.77
N PRO A 180 -2.97 -6.23 7.36
CA PRO A 180 -4.05 -5.57 6.61
C PRO A 180 -3.59 -4.39 5.74
N ALA A 181 -2.76 -3.49 6.29
CA ALA A 181 -2.22 -2.35 5.54
C ALA A 181 -1.30 -2.78 4.39
N LEU A 182 -0.57 -3.89 4.56
CA LEU A 182 0.24 -4.45 3.47
C LEU A 182 -0.63 -5.11 2.40
N VAL A 183 -1.71 -5.82 2.75
CA VAL A 183 -2.64 -6.40 1.77
C VAL A 183 -3.20 -5.31 0.87
N ALA A 184 -3.65 -4.20 1.45
CA ALA A 184 -4.18 -3.05 0.71
C ALA A 184 -3.16 -2.41 -0.26
N LEU A 185 -1.86 -2.60 -0.04
CA LEU A 185 -0.75 -1.96 -0.76
C LEU A 185 0.10 -2.92 -1.64
N ILE A 186 0.11 -4.23 -1.35
CA ILE A 186 0.91 -5.25 -2.04
C ILE A 186 0.22 -5.74 -3.31
N ASP A 187 -1.12 -5.78 -3.33
CA ASP A 187 -1.89 -6.19 -4.51
C ASP A 187 -1.68 -5.24 -5.71
N THR A 188 -1.09 -4.07 -5.48
CA THR A 188 -0.68 -3.09 -6.49
C THR A 188 0.72 -3.32 -7.08
N GLY A 189 1.56 -4.18 -6.46
CA GLY A 189 3.02 -4.10 -6.64
C GLY A 189 3.81 -5.41 -6.73
N ASN A 190 3.18 -6.55 -7.05
CA ASN A 190 3.87 -7.86 -7.11
C ASN A 190 4.45 -8.24 -8.49
N GLU A 191 4.19 -7.48 -9.57
CA GLU A 191 4.71 -7.84 -10.92
C GLU A 191 5.92 -7.03 -11.39
N THR A 192 6.32 -5.97 -10.68
CA THR A 192 7.46 -5.13 -11.09
C THR A 192 8.81 -5.85 -10.94
N ALA A 193 8.89 -6.89 -10.12
CA ALA A 193 10.16 -7.59 -9.83
C ALA A 193 10.56 -8.68 -10.84
N HIS A 194 9.70 -9.07 -11.80
CA HIS A 194 9.99 -10.19 -12.72
C HIS A 194 10.44 -9.78 -14.14
N ARG A 195 10.62 -8.47 -14.42
CA ARG A 195 10.93 -7.97 -15.77
C ARG A 195 12.31 -7.33 -15.97
N THR A 196 13.20 -7.37 -14.97
CA THR A 196 14.56 -6.77 -15.08
C THR A 196 15.68 -7.81 -15.24
N GLY A 197 15.38 -8.94 -15.89
CA GLY A 197 16.37 -9.98 -16.20
C GLY A 197 16.15 -10.54 -17.60
N GLY A 198 16.44 -9.76 -18.64
CA GLY A 198 16.26 -10.23 -20.03
C GLY A 198 16.63 -9.19 -21.08
N GLY A 199 17.82 -8.61 -20.97
CA GLY A 199 18.35 -7.75 -22.03
C GLY A 199 19.85 -7.93 -22.15
N GLU A 200 20.28 -8.82 -23.07
CA GLU A 200 21.48 -8.65 -23.91
C GLU A 200 21.69 -9.85 -24.84
N GLN A 201 21.60 -9.59 -26.16
CA GLN A 201 22.48 -10.09 -27.23
C GLN A 201 21.97 -9.52 -28.56
N HIS A 202 22.45 -8.34 -28.98
CA HIS A 202 23.62 -8.12 -29.85
C HIS A 202 23.47 -8.71 -31.27
N GLY A 203 23.25 -7.83 -32.25
CA GLY A 203 23.26 -8.16 -33.68
C GLY A 203 23.29 -6.90 -34.54
N ARG A 204 24.47 -6.30 -34.74
CA ARG A 204 24.70 -5.25 -35.75
C ARG A 204 24.70 -5.90 -37.15
N PRO A 205 24.10 -5.30 -38.19
CA PRO A 205 24.33 -5.76 -39.54
C PRO A 205 25.63 -5.18 -40.08
N VAL A 206 26.50 -6.06 -40.58
CA VAL A 206 27.65 -5.72 -41.42
C VAL A 206 27.11 -5.37 -42.81
N VAL A 207 27.43 -4.16 -43.26
CA VAL A 207 27.32 -3.73 -44.65
C VAL A 207 28.46 -4.38 -45.41
N ASP A 208 28.17 -5.00 -46.55
CA ASP A 208 29.21 -5.26 -47.54
C ASP A 208 28.76 -4.87 -48.94
N ARG A 209 29.76 -4.39 -49.69
CA ARG A 209 29.70 -3.82 -51.04
C ARG A 209 29.67 -4.89 -52.14
#